data_AF-A0AAU6Q861-F1
#
_entry.id   AF-A0AAU6Q861-F1
#
_cell.length_a   1.000
_cell.length_b   1.000
_cell.length_c   1.000
_cell.angle_alpha   90.00
_cell.angle_beta   90.00
_cell.angle_gamma   90.00
#
_symmetry.space_group_name_H-M   'P 1'
#
loop_
_entity.id
_entity.type
_entity.pdbx_description
1 polymer ?
#
loop_
_entity_poly.entity_id
_entity_poly.type
_entity_poly.pdbx_seq_one_letter_code
_entity_poly.pdbx_strand_id
1 'polypeptide(L)'
;MSLPIRHVSNQDDQVLAREARQLLAAAQVTLQAGGQTVELSPALSQVLSEVLEQLSTGQSVAILPTDQELTTQEAADLLGVSRPFFIEKVLEAGELPYRRVGKHRRIRLDKLLDYQQRDLAEREAIVAQLTWESQDLGLD
;
A
#
# COMPACT_ATOMS: atom_id res chain seq x y z
N MET A 1 -7.88 4.75 -18.62
CA MET A 1 -7.37 4.17 -17.36
C MET A 1 -6.22 3.28 -17.73
N SER A 2 -5.03 3.52 -17.19
CA SER A 2 -3.93 2.56 -17.31
C SER A 2 -4.29 1.33 -16.48
N LEU A 3 -4.18 0.13 -17.07
CA LEU A 3 -4.40 -1.10 -16.35
C LEU A 3 -3.28 -1.29 -15.31
N PRO A 4 -3.57 -1.85 -14.13
CA PRO A 4 -2.54 -2.15 -13.15
C PRO A 4 -1.55 -3.16 -13.73
N ILE A 5 -0.26 -2.95 -13.47
CA ILE A 5 0.74 -3.98 -13.70
C ILE A 5 0.56 -5.00 -12.57
N ARG A 6 0.14 -6.22 -12.92
CA ARG A 6 -0.06 -7.31 -11.97
C ARG A 6 0.95 -8.41 -12.25
N HIS A 7 1.63 -8.86 -11.20
CA HIS A 7 2.50 -10.02 -11.27
C HIS A 7 2.09 -11.04 -10.19
N VAL A 8 1.97 -12.30 -10.61
CA VAL A 8 1.64 -13.43 -9.75
C VAL A 8 2.92 -14.24 -9.59
N SER A 9 3.45 -14.29 -8.37
CA SER A 9 4.70 -14.99 -8.08
C SER A 9 4.56 -16.50 -8.26
N ASN A 10 5.47 -17.11 -9.00
CA ASN A 10 5.69 -18.56 -9.02
C ASN A 10 6.84 -18.96 -8.06
N GLN A 11 7.19 -20.26 -7.98
CA GLN A 11 8.27 -20.74 -7.10
C GLN A 11 9.65 -20.21 -7.49
N ASP A 12 9.94 -20.09 -8.78
CA ASP A 12 11.22 -19.56 -9.27
C ASP A 12 11.34 -18.06 -8.91
N ASP A 13 10.26 -17.31 -9.08
CA ASP A 13 10.18 -15.88 -8.72
C ASP A 13 10.44 -15.69 -7.21
N GLN A 14 9.94 -16.58 -6.35
CA GLN A 14 10.18 -16.52 -4.90
C GLN A 14 11.65 -16.70 -4.55
N VAL A 15 12.32 -17.69 -5.17
CA VAL A 15 13.74 -17.97 -4.93
C VAL A 15 14.58 -16.79 -5.40
N LEU A 16 14.35 -16.31 -6.63
CA LEU A 16 15.05 -15.16 -7.18
C LEU A 16 14.79 -13.88 -6.37
N ALA A 17 13.57 -13.67 -5.88
CA ALA A 17 13.24 -12.51 -5.06
C ALA A 17 13.98 -12.51 -3.72
N ARG A 18 14.16 -13.67 -3.09
CA ARG A 18 14.96 -13.80 -1.85
C ARG A 18 16.42 -13.46 -2.09
N GLU A 19 17.02 -14.01 -3.13
CA GLU A 19 18.41 -13.75 -3.48
C GLU A 19 18.63 -12.27 -3.84
N ALA A 20 17.78 -11.71 -4.71
CA ALA A 20 17.84 -10.31 -5.09
C ALA A 20 17.71 -9.38 -3.89
N ARG A 21 16.80 -9.67 -2.95
CA ARG A 21 16.62 -8.89 -1.71
C ARG A 21 17.89 -8.88 -0.85
N GLN A 22 18.57 -10.01 -0.71
CA GLN A 22 19.82 -10.08 0.05
C GLN A 22 20.92 -9.22 -0.57
N LEU A 23 21.03 -9.23 -1.91
CA LEU A 23 21.98 -8.39 -2.64
C LEU A 23 21.67 -6.89 -2.51
N LEU A 24 20.40 -6.53 -2.63
CA LEU A 24 19.90 -5.16 -2.47
C LEU A 24 20.24 -4.56 -1.11
N ALA A 25 20.22 -5.36 -0.04
CA ALA A 25 20.57 -4.91 1.31
C ALA A 25 22.07 -4.64 1.50
N ALA A 26 22.92 -5.22 0.64
CA ALA A 26 24.37 -5.18 0.79
C ALA A 26 25.07 -4.23 -0.20
N ALA A 27 24.38 -3.77 -1.26
CA ALA A 27 25.03 -3.07 -2.36
C ALA A 27 24.11 -2.04 -3.04
N GLN A 28 24.74 -1.12 -3.77
CA GLN A 28 24.03 -0.20 -4.65
C GLN A 28 23.48 -0.93 -5.88
N VAL A 29 22.28 -0.55 -6.30
CA VAL A 29 21.52 -1.27 -7.32
C VAL A 29 21.71 -0.64 -8.68
N THR A 30 22.05 -1.46 -9.66
CA THR A 30 22.14 -1.04 -11.06
C THR A 30 21.21 -1.88 -11.94
N LEU A 31 20.49 -1.24 -12.85
CA LEU A 31 19.73 -1.91 -13.91
C LEU A 31 20.60 -2.04 -15.15
N GLN A 32 20.80 -3.28 -15.61
CA GLN A 32 21.52 -3.56 -16.86
C GLN A 32 20.55 -4.00 -17.95
N ALA A 33 20.59 -3.30 -19.09
CA ALA A 33 19.77 -3.63 -20.26
C ALA A 33 20.49 -3.24 -21.55
N GLY A 34 20.60 -4.18 -22.50
CA GLY A 34 21.22 -3.90 -23.82
C GLY A 34 22.67 -3.42 -23.74
N GLY A 35 23.44 -3.87 -22.74
CA GLY A 35 24.83 -3.44 -22.51
C GLY A 35 24.97 -2.06 -21.85
N GLN A 36 23.86 -1.40 -21.54
CA GLN A 36 23.86 -0.16 -20.75
C GLN A 36 23.62 -0.49 -19.28
N THR A 37 24.24 0.30 -18.40
CA THR A 37 24.05 0.22 -16.95
C THR A 37 23.53 1.56 -16.45
N VAL A 38 22.44 1.53 -15.68
CA VAL A 38 21.84 2.70 -15.02
C VAL A 38 21.81 2.45 -13.54
N GLU A 39 22.38 3.37 -12.76
CA GLU A 39 22.27 3.35 -11.30
C GLU A 39 20.85 3.76 -10.88
N LEU A 40 20.24 2.96 -10.02
CA LEU A 40 18.95 3.33 -9.44
C LEU A 40 19.14 4.34 -8.32
N SER A 41 18.21 5.29 -8.22
CA SER A 41 18.16 6.20 -7.08
C SER A 41 17.77 5.43 -5.81
N PRO A 42 18.12 5.92 -4.61
CA PRO A 42 17.75 5.27 -3.35
C PRO A 42 16.24 5.01 -3.24
N ALA A 43 15.40 5.94 -3.73
CA ALA A 43 13.95 5.78 -3.74
C ALA A 43 13.49 4.62 -4.63
N LEU A 44 14.07 4.44 -5.82
CA LEU A 44 13.72 3.33 -6.71
C LEU A 44 14.23 1.99 -6.16
N SER A 45 15.42 1.99 -5.53
CA SER A 45 15.93 0.81 -4.83
C SER A 45 15.02 0.38 -3.68
N GLN A 46 14.48 1.33 -2.92
CA GLN A 46 13.53 1.05 -1.83
C GLN A 46 12.24 0.43 -2.37
N VAL A 47 11.64 1.01 -3.41
CA VAL A 47 10.45 0.45 -4.05
C VAL A 47 10.69 -0.98 -4.53
N LEU A 48 11.84 -1.24 -5.17
CA LEU A 48 12.20 -2.57 -5.63
C LEU A 48 12.37 -3.54 -4.45
N SER A 49 12.98 -3.11 -3.35
CA SER A 49 13.14 -3.92 -2.13
C SER A 49 11.79 -4.34 -1.55
N GLU A 50 10.82 -3.42 -1.48
CA GLU A 50 9.46 -3.72 -1.00
C GLU A 50 8.74 -4.72 -1.90
N VAL A 51 8.84 -4.56 -3.22
CA VAL A 51 8.26 -5.51 -4.18
C VAL A 51 8.87 -6.90 -4.00
N LEU A 52 10.20 -7.00 -3.91
CA LEU A 52 10.89 -8.28 -3.75
C LEU A 52 10.58 -8.94 -2.41
N GLU A 53 10.37 -8.16 -1.35
CA GLU A 53 9.91 -8.71 -0.08
C GLU A 53 8.56 -9.42 -0.21
N GLN A 54 7.56 -8.76 -0.84
CA GLN A 54 6.25 -9.38 -1.07
C GLN A 54 6.35 -10.62 -1.98
N LEU A 55 7.17 -10.58 -3.03
CA LEU A 55 7.36 -11.73 -3.91
C LEU A 55 8.07 -12.88 -3.18
N SER A 56 9.03 -12.59 -2.30
CA SER A 56 9.80 -13.60 -1.56
C SER A 56 8.96 -14.45 -0.59
N THR A 57 7.82 -13.91 -0.15
CA THR A 57 6.82 -14.57 0.71
C THR A 57 5.70 -15.24 -0.10
N GLY A 58 5.77 -15.17 -1.44
CA GLY A 58 4.77 -15.74 -2.35
C GLY A 58 3.52 -14.87 -2.53
N GLN A 59 3.55 -13.62 -2.07
CA GLN A 59 2.44 -12.69 -2.25
C GLN A 59 2.45 -12.15 -3.70
N SER A 60 1.26 -11.91 -4.25
CA SER A 60 1.12 -11.22 -5.54
C SER A 60 1.26 -9.72 -5.35
N VAL A 61 1.86 -9.03 -6.33
CA VAL A 61 2.08 -7.58 -6.28
C VAL A 61 1.33 -6.90 -7.42
N ALA A 62 0.78 -5.71 -7.14
CA ALA A 62 0.18 -4.82 -8.13
C ALA A 62 0.76 -3.41 -8.00
N ILE A 63 1.08 -2.78 -9.13
CA ILE A 63 1.53 -1.38 -9.19
C ILE A 63 0.41 -0.55 -9.84
N LEU A 64 -0.03 0.49 -9.12
CA LEU A 64 -1.15 1.35 -9.47
C LEU A 64 -0.68 2.81 -9.55
N PRO A 65 -1.05 3.57 -10.60
CA PRO A 65 -0.85 5.02 -10.61
C PRO A 65 -1.64 5.66 -9.47
N THR A 66 -0.99 6.57 -8.74
CA THR A 66 -1.57 7.21 -7.54
C THR A 66 -2.70 8.18 -7.87
N ASP A 67 -2.75 8.72 -9.08
CA ASP A 67 -3.81 9.59 -9.59
C ASP A 67 -5.03 8.82 -10.14
N GLN A 68 -5.00 7.49 -10.11
CA GLN A 68 -6.11 6.66 -10.55
C GLN A 68 -7.37 6.92 -9.70
N GLU A 69 -8.51 7.03 -10.37
CA GLU A 69 -9.82 7.08 -9.72
C GLU A 69 -10.42 5.68 -9.55
N LEU A 70 -10.84 5.40 -8.32
CA LEU A 70 -11.47 4.19 -7.86
C LEU A 70 -12.98 4.39 -7.71
N THR A 71 -13.73 3.31 -7.91
CA THR A 71 -15.12 3.19 -7.45
C THR A 71 -15.19 3.13 -5.92
N THR A 72 -16.38 3.35 -5.36
CA THR A 72 -16.63 3.10 -3.94
C THR A 72 -16.42 1.65 -3.52
N GLN A 73 -16.53 0.70 -4.45
CA GLN A 73 -16.32 -0.71 -4.12
C GLN A 73 -14.83 -1.00 -4.03
N GLU A 74 -14.06 -0.65 -5.05
CA GLU A 74 -12.60 -0.83 -5.06
C GLU A 74 -11.94 -0.12 -3.87
N ALA A 75 -12.39 1.09 -3.52
CA ALA A 75 -11.89 1.81 -2.36
C ALA A 75 -12.22 1.12 -1.03
N ALA A 76 -13.43 0.58 -0.89
CA ALA A 76 -13.82 -0.17 0.31
C ALA A 76 -13.04 -1.48 0.44
N ASP A 77 -12.83 -2.18 -0.68
CA ASP A 77 -12.06 -3.43 -0.73
C ASP A 77 -10.60 -3.18 -0.33
N LEU A 78 -9.99 -2.08 -0.80
CA LEU A 78 -8.62 -1.69 -0.41
C LEU A 78 -8.49 -1.35 1.08
N LEU A 79 -9.53 -0.76 1.68
CA LEU A 79 -9.55 -0.47 3.12
C LEU A 79 -9.94 -1.68 3.97
N GLY A 80 -10.35 -2.80 3.37
CA GLY A 80 -10.81 -3.98 4.10
C GLY A 80 -12.13 -3.78 4.85
N VAL A 81 -12.99 -2.88 4.38
CA VAL A 81 -14.28 -2.54 5.02
C VAL A 81 -15.47 -2.81 4.09
N SER A 82 -16.67 -2.86 4.66
CA SER A 82 -17.88 -2.98 3.82
C SER A 82 -18.14 -1.68 3.04
N ARG A 83 -18.67 -1.82 1.82
CA ARG A 83 -19.04 -0.66 0.99
C ARG A 83 -20.06 0.28 1.67
N PRO A 84 -21.12 -0.19 2.35
CA PRO A 84 -22.01 0.69 3.11
C PRO A 84 -21.28 1.51 4.17
N PHE A 85 -20.39 0.86 4.94
CA PHE A 85 -19.57 1.55 5.93
C PHE A 85 -18.70 2.64 5.28
N PHE A 86 -18.01 2.32 4.18
CA PHE A 86 -17.19 3.31 3.48
C PHE A 86 -18.01 4.51 3.00
N ILE A 87 -19.22 4.29 2.49
CA ILE A 87 -20.09 5.38 2.04
C ILE A 87 -20.55 6.23 3.22
N GLU A 88 -21.13 5.61 4.25
CA GLU A 88 -21.80 6.33 5.35
C GLU A 88 -20.80 6.96 6.32
N LYS A 89 -19.76 6.21 6.70
CA LYS A 89 -18.83 6.59 7.78
C LYS A 89 -17.58 7.31 7.29
N VAL A 90 -17.25 7.21 6.01
CA VAL A 90 -16.06 7.88 5.45
C VAL A 90 -16.48 8.98 4.48
N LEU A 91 -17.23 8.66 3.42
CA LEU A 91 -17.54 9.66 2.38
C LEU A 91 -18.60 10.67 2.82
N GLU A 92 -19.70 10.22 3.42
CA GLU A 92 -20.80 11.09 3.85
C GLU A 92 -20.48 11.83 5.15
N ALA A 93 -19.58 11.28 5.97
CA ALA A 93 -18.99 11.96 7.12
C ALA A 93 -17.99 13.07 6.72
N GLY A 94 -17.52 13.09 5.47
CA GLY A 94 -16.59 14.11 4.96
C GLY A 94 -15.11 13.82 5.23
N GLU A 95 -14.78 12.62 5.70
CA GLU A 95 -13.41 12.21 6.06
C GLU A 95 -12.48 12.03 4.85
N LEU A 96 -13.07 11.78 3.67
CA LEU A 96 -12.36 11.54 2.42
C LEU A 96 -13.03 12.26 1.24
N PRO A 97 -12.29 13.09 0.48
CA PRO A 97 -12.83 13.76 -0.69
C PRO A 97 -13.15 12.77 -1.81
N TYR A 98 -14.25 13.01 -2.52
CA TYR A 98 -14.65 12.26 -3.69
C TYR A 98 -15.24 13.18 -4.76
N ARG A 99 -15.14 12.76 -6.02
CA ARG A 99 -15.77 13.43 -7.15
C ARG A 99 -17.03 12.68 -7.58
N ARG A 100 -18.02 13.39 -8.11
CA ARG A 100 -19.20 12.77 -8.74
C ARG A 100 -19.02 12.72 -10.25
N VAL A 101 -19.33 11.56 -10.83
CA VAL A 101 -19.41 11.32 -12.28
C VAL A 101 -20.79 10.75 -12.57
N GLY A 102 -21.69 11.61 -13.02
CA GLY A 102 -23.12 11.29 -13.09
C GLY A 102 -23.66 10.92 -11.71
N LYS A 103 -24.19 9.69 -11.58
CA LYS A 103 -24.71 9.15 -10.32
C LYS A 103 -23.66 8.45 -9.45
N HIS A 104 -22.44 8.26 -9.96
CA HIS A 104 -21.39 7.50 -9.28
C HIS A 104 -20.39 8.40 -8.57
N ARG A 105 -19.82 7.90 -7.47
CA ARG A 105 -18.71 8.54 -6.75
C ARG A 105 -17.38 7.94 -7.24
N ARG A 106 -16.36 8.79 -7.33
CA ARG A 106 -14.98 8.45 -7.70
C ARG A 106 -14.02 8.96 -6.65
N ILE A 107 -13.10 8.11 -6.22
CA ILE A 107 -12.17 8.37 -5.14
C ILE A 107 -10.76 8.28 -5.72
N ARG A 108 -9.92 9.28 -5.52
CA ARG A 108 -8.52 9.15 -5.96
C ARG A 108 -7.76 8.22 -5.02
N LEU A 109 -6.93 7.35 -5.59
CA LEU A 109 -6.14 6.39 -4.82
C LEU A 109 -5.20 7.09 -3.84
N ASP A 110 -4.50 8.16 -4.24
CA ASP A 110 -3.63 8.94 -3.35
C ASP A 110 -4.37 9.43 -2.09
N LYS A 111 -5.57 9.99 -2.24
CA LYS A 111 -6.37 10.45 -1.10
C LYS A 111 -6.84 9.30 -0.22
N LEU A 112 -7.17 8.15 -0.82
CA LEU A 112 -7.55 6.95 -0.07
C LEU A 112 -6.39 6.45 0.81
N LEU A 113 -5.17 6.42 0.26
CA LEU A 113 -3.97 6.02 0.99
C LEU A 113 -3.62 7.04 2.09
N ASP A 114 -3.75 8.35 1.83
CA ASP A 114 -3.59 9.41 2.84
C ASP A 114 -4.57 9.20 4.02
N TYR A 115 -5.83 8.82 3.73
CA TYR A 115 -6.82 8.50 4.75
C TYR A 115 -6.46 7.26 5.56
N GLN A 116 -6.06 6.17 4.88
CA GLN A 116 -5.69 4.91 5.54
C GLN A 116 -4.54 5.09 6.52
N GLN A 117 -3.52 5.87 6.14
CA GLN A 117 -2.38 6.16 7.00
C GLN A 117 -2.78 6.93 8.26
N ARG A 118 -3.66 7.94 8.12
CA ARG A 118 -4.18 8.70 9.27
C ARG A 118 -5.01 7.82 10.21
N ASP A 119 -5.93 7.04 9.67
CA ASP A 119 -6.79 6.14 10.44
C ASP A 119 -5.96 5.06 11.18
N LEU A 120 -4.91 4.53 10.57
CA LEU A 120 -4.00 3.60 11.26
C LEU A 120 -3.25 4.27 12.42
N ALA A 121 -2.69 5.46 12.19
CA ALA A 121 -1.97 6.21 13.22
C ALA A 121 -2.86 6.59 14.41
N GLU A 122 -4.11 6.97 14.15
CA GLU A 122 -5.10 7.25 15.20
C GLU A 122 -5.43 6.01 16.04
N ARG A 123 -5.61 4.85 15.38
CA ARG A 123 -5.85 3.57 16.09
C ARG A 123 -4.67 3.16 16.97
N GLU A 124 -3.45 3.28 16.45
CA GLU A 124 -2.24 2.98 17.22
C GLU A 124 -2.10 3.89 18.45
N ALA A 125 -2.43 5.18 18.30
CA ALA A 125 -2.41 6.12 19.42
C ALA A 125 -3.43 5.76 20.51
N ILE A 126 -4.65 5.34 20.14
CA ILE A 126 -5.67 4.88 21.09
C ILE A 126 -5.21 3.62 21.83
N VAL A 127 -4.65 2.64 21.12
CA VAL A 127 -4.12 1.42 21.74
C VAL A 127 -3.01 1.77 22.73
N ALA A 128 -2.06 2.61 22.33
CA ALA A 128 -0.97 3.05 23.21
C ALA A 128 -1.49 3.76 24.48
N GLN A 129 -2.53 4.59 24.34
CA GLN A 129 -3.18 5.24 25.48
C GLN A 129 -3.81 4.21 26.44
N LEU A 130 -4.57 3.25 25.92
CA LEU A 130 -5.19 2.20 26.75
C LEU A 130 -4.15 1.34 27.47
N THR A 131 -3.04 1.01 26.82
CA THR A 131 -1.93 0.29 27.44
C THR A 131 -1.30 1.10 28.57
N TRP A 132 -1.05 2.39 28.35
CA TRP A 132 -0.49 3.28 29.36
C TRP A 132 -1.43 3.44 30.58
N GLU A 133 -2.73 3.65 30.33
CA GLU A 133 -3.75 3.73 31.39
C GLU A 133 -3.87 2.43 32.19
N SER A 134 -3.79 1.27 31.53
CA SER A 134 -3.84 -0.04 32.21
C SER A 134 -2.61 -0.29 33.10
N GLN A 135 -1.44 0.16 32.65
CA GLN A 135 -0.18 0.08 33.41
C GLN A 135 -0.16 1.05 34.60
N ASP A 136 -0.68 2.26 34.45
CA ASP A 136 -0.82 3.24 35.54
C ASP A 136 -1.81 2.76 36.61
N LEU A 137 -2.87 2.06 36.20
CA LEU A 137 -3.88 1.47 37.09
C LEU A 137 -3.48 0.10 37.68
N GLY A 138 -2.32 -0.45 37.31
CA GLY A 138 -1.76 -1.68 37.88
C GLY A 138 -2.57 -2.95 37.57
N LEU A 139 -3.16 -3.05 36.38
CA LEU A 139 -4.04 -4.16 35.96
C LEU A 139 -3.33 -5.31 35.22
N ASP A 140 -2.00 -5.46 35.38
CA ASP A 140 -1.22 -6.57 34.79
C ASP A 140 -1.10 -7.80 35.71
#